data_AF-A0A819ZSE3-F1
#
_entry.id   AF-A0A819ZSE3-F1
#
_cell.length_a   1.000
_cell.length_b   1.000
_cell.length_c   1.000
_cell.angle_alpha   90.00
_cell.angle_beta   90.00
_cell.angle_gamma   90.00
#
_symmetry.space_group_name_H-M   'P 1'
#
loop_
_entity.id
_entity.type
_entity.pdbx_description
1 polymer ?
#
loop_
_entity_poly.entity_id
_entity_poly.type
_entity_poly.pdbx_seq_one_letter_code
_entity_poly.pdbx_strand_id
1 'polypeptide(L)'
;MSLFVDGQIDEVALMNQLLSNLHFMMMAFYQPEGDRYKILYEEHAINSQIKLHGYDPKDAIIVTKARKNESCLRTEDIVDILRHEGHSIALVMIGGAHYYTDQLFDIETITRIAHEQGCCLEWDLAHAIGNVPLKLHDWQVDFAVWCTYMYLNGGVFVHSNHFNDNHLSRLDDIDRDKSALGFHVSNTSIHQCAAVAASLEIFDELGIEQIREKSNALTQYLQYLLQTELTGKEKLFFIIYSK
;
A
#
# COMPACT_ATOMS: atom_id res chain seq x y z
N MET A 1 1.86 -15.84 -4.00
CA MET A 1 1.59 -14.42 -3.71
C MET A 1 1.32 -14.19 -2.24
N SER A 2 0.36 -14.91 -1.65
CA SER A 2 0.03 -14.84 -0.22
C SER A 2 1.26 -14.90 0.71
N LEU A 3 2.21 -15.81 0.43
CA LEU A 3 3.47 -15.93 1.17
C LEU A 3 4.34 -14.65 1.18
N PHE A 4 4.28 -13.80 0.15
CA PHE A 4 5.10 -12.58 0.05
C PHE A 4 4.51 -11.38 0.77
N VAL A 5 3.27 -11.51 1.23
CA VAL A 5 2.56 -10.48 1.99
C VAL A 5 2.12 -10.98 3.36
N ASP A 6 2.54 -12.20 3.74
CA ASP A 6 2.05 -12.92 4.93
C ASP A 6 0.52 -12.95 5.01
N GLY A 7 -0.14 -13.18 3.87
CA GLY A 7 -1.59 -13.30 3.79
C GLY A 7 -2.05 -14.75 3.81
N GLN A 8 -3.30 -14.97 4.17
CA GLN A 8 -3.97 -16.24 3.88
C GLN A 8 -4.25 -16.35 2.37
N ILE A 9 -4.51 -17.56 1.86
CA ILE A 9 -4.68 -17.80 0.42
C ILE A 9 -5.88 -17.01 -0.13
N ASP A 10 -6.96 -16.97 0.64
CA ASP A 10 -8.21 -16.26 0.33
C ASP A 10 -8.11 -14.75 0.56
N GLU A 11 -7.07 -14.24 1.22
CA GLU A 11 -6.83 -12.81 1.39
C GLU A 11 -6.13 -12.16 0.20
N VAL A 12 -5.68 -12.93 -0.79
CA VAL A 12 -4.98 -12.39 -1.96
C VAL A 12 -5.69 -12.76 -3.25
N ALA A 13 -5.92 -11.77 -4.10
CA ALA A 13 -6.50 -11.97 -5.42
C ALA A 13 -5.66 -11.31 -6.52
N LEU A 14 -5.41 -12.04 -7.61
CA LEU A 14 -4.84 -11.48 -8.82
C LEU A 14 -5.97 -10.93 -9.71
N MET A 15 -6.06 -9.60 -9.78
CA MET A 15 -7.05 -8.92 -10.61
C MET A 15 -6.51 -7.59 -11.15
N ASN A 16 -7.07 -7.17 -12.30
CA ASN A 16 -6.86 -5.89 -13.00
C ASN A 16 -5.40 -5.35 -12.98
N GLN A 17 -5.24 -4.04 -12.77
CA GLN A 17 -3.99 -3.28 -12.68
C GLN A 17 -4.08 -2.33 -11.49
N LEU A 18 -2.94 -1.81 -11.02
CA LEU A 18 -2.83 -1.02 -9.77
C LEU A 18 -3.94 0.03 -9.59
N LEU A 19 -4.01 1.01 -10.50
CA LEU A 19 -4.94 2.13 -10.34
C LEU A 19 -6.41 1.68 -10.47
N SER A 20 -6.69 0.68 -11.32
CA SER A 20 -8.04 0.10 -11.44
C SER A 20 -8.44 -0.63 -10.16
N ASN A 21 -7.53 -1.41 -9.57
CA ASN A 21 -7.76 -2.06 -8.29
C ASN A 21 -7.99 -1.02 -7.20
N LEU A 22 -7.16 0.03 -7.13
CA LEU A 22 -7.34 1.10 -6.15
C LEU A 22 -8.73 1.73 -6.25
N HIS A 23 -9.22 2.02 -7.47
CA HIS A 23 -10.58 2.49 -7.66
C HIS A 23 -11.66 1.51 -7.20
N PHE A 24 -11.53 0.22 -7.51
CA PHE A 24 -12.49 -0.80 -7.13
C PHE A 24 -12.51 -1.02 -5.62
N MET A 25 -11.34 -1.07 -4.99
CA MET A 25 -11.21 -1.18 -3.55
C MET A 25 -11.76 0.06 -2.85
N MET A 26 -11.49 1.27 -3.37
CA MET A 26 -12.09 2.48 -2.82
C MET A 26 -13.62 2.47 -2.90
N MET A 27 -14.25 1.95 -3.96
CA MET A 27 -15.72 1.87 -4.00
C MET A 27 -16.29 0.96 -2.91
N ALA A 28 -15.53 -0.03 -2.45
CA ALA A 28 -15.93 -0.89 -1.35
C ALA A 28 -15.62 -0.27 0.02
N PHE A 29 -14.42 0.26 0.22
CA PHE A 29 -13.88 0.62 1.54
C PHE A 29 -13.97 2.12 1.88
N TYR A 30 -14.03 3.01 0.89
CA TYR A 30 -14.26 4.43 1.13
C TYR A 30 -15.77 4.67 1.31
N GLN A 31 -16.23 4.51 2.56
CA GLN A 31 -17.63 4.69 2.98
C GLN A 31 -17.76 5.97 3.82
N PRO A 32 -17.74 7.17 3.20
CA PRO A 32 -17.81 8.42 3.94
C PRO A 32 -19.19 8.61 4.59
N GLU A 33 -19.23 8.96 5.87
CA GLU A 33 -20.47 9.19 6.63
C GLU A 33 -20.34 10.40 7.57
N GLY A 34 -21.31 11.32 7.49
CA GLY A 34 -21.34 12.52 8.32
C GLY A 34 -20.06 13.35 8.20
N ASP A 35 -19.41 13.61 9.35
CA ASP A 35 -18.15 14.38 9.41
C ASP A 35 -16.91 13.52 9.05
N ARG A 36 -17.07 12.20 8.87
CA ARG A 36 -16.00 11.27 8.50
C ARG A 36 -16.01 11.01 6.99
N TYR A 37 -15.41 11.92 6.25
CA TYR A 37 -15.34 11.84 4.79
C TYR A 37 -13.95 12.12 4.22
N LYS A 38 -12.98 12.53 5.04
CA LYS A 38 -11.66 12.89 4.53
C LYS A 38 -10.82 11.65 4.24
N ILE A 39 -9.85 11.82 3.35
CA ILE A 39 -8.82 10.84 3.04
C ILE A 39 -7.48 11.41 3.49
N LEU A 40 -6.79 10.70 4.38
CA LEU A 40 -5.38 10.97 4.67
C LEU A 40 -4.55 10.35 3.55
N TYR A 41 -3.73 11.16 2.90
CA TYR A 41 -3.06 10.76 1.67
C TYR A 41 -1.61 11.27 1.62
N GLU A 42 -0.71 10.47 1.06
CA GLU A 42 0.71 10.82 0.87
C GLU A 42 0.94 11.76 -0.33
N GLU A 43 0.68 11.32 -1.58
CA GLU A 43 0.82 12.16 -2.79
C GLU A 43 -0.12 11.82 -3.97
N HIS A 44 -0.90 12.79 -4.45
CA HIS A 44 -1.86 12.67 -5.57
C HIS A 44 -3.08 11.76 -5.30
N ALA A 45 -4.03 12.29 -4.52
CA ALA A 45 -5.29 11.60 -4.25
C ALA A 45 -6.14 11.38 -5.52
N ILE A 46 -6.86 10.26 -5.51
CA ILE A 46 -7.88 9.94 -6.50
C ILE A 46 -9.11 10.85 -6.29
N ASN A 47 -9.06 12.03 -6.90
CA ASN A 47 -10.11 13.03 -6.82
C ASN A 47 -11.48 12.53 -7.31
N SER A 48 -11.52 11.55 -8.21
CA SER A 48 -12.79 11.08 -8.77
C SER A 48 -13.64 10.30 -7.76
N GLN A 49 -13.06 9.55 -6.83
CA GLN A 49 -13.84 8.88 -5.77
C GLN A 49 -14.45 9.88 -4.80
N ILE A 50 -13.68 10.90 -4.42
CA ILE A 50 -14.17 12.00 -3.59
C ILE A 50 -15.33 12.74 -4.28
N LYS A 51 -15.16 13.10 -5.55
CA LYS A 51 -16.20 13.77 -6.35
C LYS A 51 -17.44 12.91 -6.56
N LEU A 52 -17.28 11.60 -6.73
CA LEU A 52 -18.38 10.65 -6.88
C LEU A 52 -19.28 10.63 -5.64
N HIS A 53 -18.70 10.85 -4.45
CA HIS A 53 -19.41 10.96 -3.19
C HIS A 53 -19.88 12.39 -2.86
N GLY A 54 -19.72 13.35 -3.79
CA GLY A 54 -20.25 14.71 -3.66
C GLY A 54 -19.40 15.69 -2.86
N TYR A 55 -18.16 15.34 -2.51
CA TYR A 55 -17.26 16.21 -1.75
C TYR A 55 -16.30 17.00 -2.67
N ASP A 56 -15.83 18.16 -2.21
CA ASP A 56 -14.73 18.89 -2.86
C ASP A 56 -13.39 18.28 -2.40
N PRO A 57 -12.52 17.80 -3.32
CA PRO A 57 -11.18 17.32 -2.97
C PRO A 57 -10.34 18.29 -2.13
N LYS A 58 -10.56 19.61 -2.26
CA LYS A 58 -9.84 20.60 -1.44
C LYS A 58 -10.13 20.48 0.05
N ASP A 59 -11.33 20.03 0.41
CA ASP A 59 -11.79 19.91 1.80
C ASP A 59 -11.71 18.46 2.31
N ALA A 60 -11.68 17.49 1.38
CA ALA A 60 -11.70 16.07 1.68
C ALA A 60 -10.31 15.41 1.72
N ILE A 61 -9.23 16.12 1.36
CA ILE A 61 -7.88 15.54 1.36
C ILE A 61 -7.04 16.17 2.47
N ILE A 62 -6.48 15.32 3.32
CA ILE A 62 -5.39 15.68 4.24
C ILE A 62 -4.10 15.15 3.63
N VAL A 63 -3.18 16.06 3.27
CA VAL A 63 -1.90 15.69 2.64
C VAL A 63 -0.82 15.62 3.70
N THR A 64 -0.14 14.48 3.82
CA THR A 64 1.08 14.38 4.65
C THR A 64 2.23 15.11 3.95
N LYS A 65 2.97 15.96 4.69
CA LYS A 65 4.11 16.71 4.13
C LYS A 65 5.34 16.55 4.99
N ALA A 66 6.48 16.37 4.33
CA ALA A 66 7.76 16.40 5.01
C ALA A 66 7.97 17.76 5.70
N ARG A 67 8.66 17.74 6.84
CA ARG A 67 8.99 18.97 7.57
C ARG A 67 9.92 19.85 6.73
N LYS A 68 10.00 21.14 7.09
CA LYS A 68 10.86 22.09 6.38
C LYS A 68 12.32 21.58 6.37
N ASN A 69 12.90 21.50 5.17
CA ASN A 69 14.25 20.97 4.90
C ASN A 69 14.41 19.45 5.05
N GLU A 70 13.31 18.71 5.11
CA GLU A 70 13.31 17.25 5.05
C GLU A 70 12.66 16.80 3.75
N SER A 71 13.15 15.70 3.17
CA SER A 71 12.55 15.06 1.99
C SER A 71 11.60 13.93 2.38
N CYS A 72 11.82 13.31 3.54
CA CYS A 72 11.07 12.15 3.99
C CYS A 72 10.06 12.55 5.07
N LEU A 73 8.96 11.81 5.12
CA LEU A 73 7.95 11.94 6.16
C LEU A 73 8.45 11.30 7.45
N ARG A 74 7.99 11.78 8.59
CA ARG A 74 8.27 11.12 9.85
C ARG A 74 7.04 10.35 10.32
N THR A 75 7.24 9.14 10.82
CA THR A 75 6.14 8.32 11.35
C THR A 75 5.40 9.08 12.44
N GLU A 76 6.09 9.85 13.31
CA GLU A 76 5.43 10.64 14.34
C GLU A 76 4.47 11.71 13.77
N ASP A 77 4.77 12.31 12.61
CA ASP A 77 3.90 13.32 12.01
C ASP A 77 2.61 12.70 11.48
N ILE A 78 2.70 11.50 10.88
CA ILE A 78 1.53 10.74 10.41
C ILE A 78 0.67 10.33 11.60
N VAL A 79 1.29 9.84 12.68
CA VAL A 79 0.61 9.46 13.92
C VAL A 79 -0.09 10.64 14.56
N ASP A 80 0.54 11.82 14.59
CA ASP A 80 -0.06 13.03 15.13
C ASP A 80 -1.29 13.46 14.31
N ILE A 81 -1.21 13.41 12.97
CA ILE A 81 -2.38 13.68 12.10
C ILE A 81 -3.52 12.72 12.40
N LEU A 82 -3.26 11.42 12.49
CA LEU A 82 -4.28 10.41 12.80
C LEU A 82 -4.94 10.69 14.16
N ARG A 83 -4.16 10.99 15.20
CA ARG A 83 -4.69 11.28 16.53
C ARG A 83 -5.53 12.56 16.59
N HIS A 84 -5.20 13.56 15.78
CA HIS A 84 -5.90 14.85 15.78
C HIS A 84 -7.11 14.88 14.84
N GLU A 85 -6.99 14.30 13.65
CA GLU A 85 -8.00 14.37 12.58
C GLU A 85 -8.72 13.05 12.32
N GLY A 86 -8.36 11.97 13.01
CA GLY A 86 -8.88 10.61 12.81
C GLY A 86 -10.40 10.51 12.86
N HIS A 87 -11.08 11.33 13.65
CA HIS A 87 -12.55 11.39 13.69
C HIS A 87 -13.19 11.83 12.35
N SER A 88 -12.45 12.54 11.50
CA SER A 88 -12.89 13.02 10.19
C SER A 88 -12.36 12.20 9.01
N ILE A 89 -11.45 11.25 9.25
CA ILE A 89 -10.80 10.45 8.22
C ILE A 89 -11.59 9.16 7.99
N ALA A 90 -12.14 8.97 6.80
CA ALA A 90 -12.79 7.73 6.38
C ALA A 90 -11.77 6.68 5.93
N LEU A 91 -10.75 7.12 5.21
CA LEU A 91 -9.75 6.24 4.62
C LEU A 91 -8.35 6.85 4.75
N VAL A 92 -7.38 6.03 5.16
CA VAL A 92 -5.95 6.35 5.12
C VAL A 92 -5.35 5.63 3.93
N MET A 93 -4.64 6.35 3.06
CA MET A 93 -4.03 5.83 1.84
C MET A 93 -2.57 6.28 1.78
N ILE A 94 -1.64 5.36 2.02
CA ILE A 94 -0.20 5.65 2.08
C ILE A 94 0.56 4.58 1.31
N GLY A 95 1.66 4.95 0.65
CA GLY A 95 2.55 3.97 0.03
C GLY A 95 3.27 3.12 1.09
N GLY A 96 3.49 1.83 0.83
CA GLY A 96 4.38 1.02 1.69
C GLY A 96 5.82 1.51 1.60
N ALA A 97 6.25 1.88 0.39
CA ALA A 97 7.50 2.59 0.13
C ALA A 97 7.23 3.80 -0.78
N HIS A 98 7.73 4.98 -0.41
CA HIS A 98 7.53 6.20 -1.18
C HIS A 98 8.28 6.13 -2.52
N TYR A 99 7.58 6.32 -3.63
CA TYR A 99 8.16 6.14 -4.97
C TYR A 99 9.40 7.00 -5.29
N TYR A 100 9.51 8.20 -4.71
CA TYR A 100 10.60 9.13 -5.00
C TYR A 100 11.74 9.03 -4.00
N THR A 101 11.43 8.97 -2.71
CA THR A 101 12.44 8.94 -1.64
C THR A 101 12.87 7.54 -1.25
N ASP A 102 12.15 6.51 -1.71
CA ASP A 102 12.30 5.11 -1.31
C ASP A 102 12.18 4.90 0.21
N GLN A 103 11.50 5.83 0.88
CA GLN A 103 11.21 5.71 2.31
C GLN A 103 10.25 4.54 2.52
N LEU A 104 10.72 3.50 3.22
CA LEU A 104 9.88 2.45 3.78
C LEU A 104 9.12 2.98 5.00
N PHE A 105 7.79 2.92 4.96
CA PHE A 105 6.95 3.36 6.07
C PHE A 105 6.78 2.29 7.14
N ASP A 106 6.51 2.72 8.38
CA ASP A 106 6.21 1.84 9.51
C ASP A 106 4.74 1.36 9.41
N ILE A 107 4.54 0.34 8.57
CA ILE A 107 3.23 -0.20 8.21
C ILE A 107 2.45 -0.62 9.45
N GLU A 108 3.09 -1.36 10.36
CA GLU A 108 2.48 -1.88 11.59
C GLU A 108 2.00 -0.74 12.50
N THR A 109 2.87 0.22 12.79
CA THR A 109 2.53 1.31 13.71
C THR A 109 1.42 2.19 13.15
N ILE A 110 1.49 2.54 11.87
CA ILE A 110 0.51 3.42 11.23
C ILE A 110 -0.85 2.70 11.14
N THR A 111 -0.87 1.41 10.77
CA THR A 111 -2.10 0.59 10.74
C THR A 111 -2.79 0.55 12.09
N ARG A 112 -2.05 0.20 13.15
CA ARG A 112 -2.58 0.16 14.51
C ARG A 112 -3.17 1.51 14.96
N ILE A 113 -2.47 2.62 14.70
CA ILE A 113 -2.95 3.96 15.11
C ILE A 113 -4.17 4.38 14.29
N ALA A 114 -4.24 4.06 13.00
CA ALA A 114 -5.42 4.36 12.18
C ALA A 114 -6.66 3.63 12.72
N HIS A 115 -6.51 2.35 13.07
CA HIS A 115 -7.57 1.56 13.69
C HIS A 115 -8.01 2.09 15.05
N GLU A 116 -7.07 2.53 15.90
CA GLU A 116 -7.40 3.20 17.18
C GLU A 116 -8.30 4.45 16.99
N GLN A 117 -8.28 5.07 15.80
CA GLN A 117 -9.10 6.24 15.45
C GLN A 117 -10.36 5.88 14.63
N GLY A 118 -10.59 4.59 14.39
CA GLY A 118 -11.70 4.08 13.59
C GLY A 118 -11.59 4.37 12.10
N CYS A 119 -10.36 4.61 11.60
CA CYS A 119 -10.12 4.80 10.17
C CYS A 119 -9.92 3.44 9.49
N CYS A 120 -10.48 3.27 8.29
CA CYS A 120 -10.06 2.20 7.40
C CYS A 120 -8.70 2.56 6.76
N LEU A 121 -7.85 1.57 6.53
CA LEU A 121 -6.51 1.80 6.04
C LEU A 121 -6.13 0.95 4.82
N GLU A 122 -5.63 1.65 3.81
CA GLU A 122 -5.11 1.15 2.55
C GLU A 122 -3.60 1.37 2.45
N TRP A 123 -2.89 0.35 1.97
CA TRP A 123 -1.49 0.48 1.56
C TRP A 123 -1.32 0.27 0.05
N ASP A 124 -0.72 1.27 -0.61
CA ASP A 124 -0.19 1.10 -1.97
C ASP A 124 1.20 0.45 -1.88
N LEU A 125 1.27 -0.83 -2.21
CA LEU A 125 2.48 -1.63 -2.10
C LEU A 125 3.25 -1.73 -3.41
N ALA A 126 2.98 -0.90 -4.42
CA ALA A 126 3.64 -0.97 -5.73
C ALA A 126 5.18 -1.02 -5.65
N HIS A 127 5.77 -0.24 -4.74
CA HIS A 127 7.23 -0.19 -4.51
C HIS A 127 7.72 -1.07 -3.35
N ALA A 128 6.81 -1.71 -2.61
CA ALA A 128 7.13 -2.49 -1.41
C ALA A 128 7.08 -4.00 -1.66
N ILE A 129 6.05 -4.50 -2.33
CA ILE A 129 5.86 -5.94 -2.50
C ILE A 129 6.97 -6.56 -3.36
N GLY A 130 7.57 -7.66 -2.89
CA GLY A 130 8.74 -8.28 -3.55
C GLY A 130 10.04 -7.50 -3.39
N ASN A 131 10.03 -6.35 -2.71
CA ASN A 131 11.21 -5.57 -2.37
C ASN A 131 11.55 -5.68 -0.88
N VAL A 132 10.52 -5.64 -0.02
CA VAL A 132 10.63 -5.75 1.44
C VAL A 132 9.75 -6.87 1.99
N PRO A 133 10.11 -7.47 3.14
CA PRO A 133 9.21 -8.35 3.87
C PRO A 133 7.96 -7.59 4.31
N LEU A 134 6.81 -8.23 4.16
CA LEU A 134 5.50 -7.66 4.50
C LEU A 134 4.75 -8.66 5.37
N LYS A 135 4.02 -8.17 6.37
CA LYS A 135 3.21 -8.98 7.27
C LYS A 135 1.76 -8.51 7.34
N LEU A 136 1.06 -8.45 6.21
CA LEU A 136 -0.21 -7.73 6.10
C LEU A 136 -1.32 -8.33 6.97
N HIS A 137 -1.38 -9.66 7.09
CA HIS A 137 -2.33 -10.32 8.00
C HIS A 137 -2.00 -10.00 9.47
N ASP A 138 -0.77 -10.27 9.91
CA ASP A 138 -0.36 -10.03 11.29
C ASP A 138 -0.49 -8.54 11.70
N TRP A 139 -0.17 -7.63 10.78
CA TRP A 139 -0.31 -6.18 10.97
C TRP A 139 -1.74 -5.66 10.87
N GLN A 140 -2.71 -6.54 10.59
CA GLN A 140 -4.13 -6.21 10.47
C GLN A 140 -4.40 -5.12 9.41
N VAL A 141 -3.68 -5.12 8.30
CA VAL A 141 -3.96 -4.18 7.19
C VAL A 141 -5.37 -4.44 6.66
N ASP A 142 -6.21 -3.43 6.40
CA ASP A 142 -7.57 -3.70 5.92
C ASP A 142 -7.56 -4.22 4.48
N PHE A 143 -6.87 -3.49 3.61
CA PHE A 143 -6.59 -3.92 2.25
C PHE A 143 -5.33 -3.25 1.71
N ALA A 144 -4.77 -3.84 0.67
CA ALA A 144 -3.62 -3.30 -0.03
C ALA A 144 -3.72 -3.57 -1.54
N VAL A 145 -3.09 -2.73 -2.34
CA VAL A 145 -3.00 -2.91 -3.79
C VAL A 145 -1.56 -2.83 -4.25
N TRP A 146 -1.24 -3.51 -5.35
CA TRP A 146 0.07 -3.36 -6.00
C TRP A 146 -0.04 -3.64 -7.50
N CYS A 147 1.01 -3.25 -8.22
CA CYS A 147 1.07 -3.43 -9.67
C CYS A 147 1.61 -4.81 -10.08
N THR A 148 1.41 -5.17 -11.34
CA THR A 148 1.85 -6.46 -11.91
C THR A 148 3.22 -6.41 -12.60
N TYR A 149 3.97 -5.31 -12.49
CA TYR A 149 5.09 -5.03 -13.40
C TYR A 149 6.34 -4.41 -12.76
N MET A 150 6.35 -4.20 -11.44
CA MET A 150 7.53 -3.74 -10.71
C MET A 150 8.27 -4.93 -10.09
N TYR A 151 8.40 -4.97 -8.77
CA TYR A 151 9.17 -6.02 -8.07
C TYR A 151 8.41 -7.34 -8.03
N LEU A 152 7.18 -7.37 -7.50
CA LEU A 152 6.31 -8.56 -7.52
C LEU A 152 5.09 -8.32 -8.39
N ASN A 153 4.68 -9.36 -9.12
CA ASN A 153 3.59 -9.25 -10.09
C ASN A 153 2.20 -9.45 -9.47
N GLY A 154 1.56 -8.36 -9.03
CA GLY A 154 0.12 -8.12 -9.23
C GLY A 154 -0.86 -8.63 -8.19
N GLY A 155 -1.84 -7.79 -7.84
CA GLY A 155 -2.99 -8.22 -7.06
C GLY A 155 -3.48 -7.20 -6.04
N VAL A 156 -4.41 -7.68 -5.24
CA VAL A 156 -4.89 -7.02 -4.03
C VAL A 156 -4.74 -7.97 -2.86
N PHE A 157 -4.64 -7.37 -1.67
CA PHE A 157 -4.85 -8.03 -0.41
C PHE A 157 -6.12 -7.48 0.23
N VAL A 158 -6.95 -8.34 0.81
CA VAL A 158 -8.08 -7.95 1.65
C VAL A 158 -8.06 -8.84 2.87
N HIS A 159 -8.00 -8.24 4.05
CA HIS A 159 -7.96 -9.02 5.28
C HIS A 159 -9.27 -9.76 5.52
N SER A 160 -9.16 -10.99 6.02
CA SER A 160 -10.27 -11.92 6.23
C SER A 160 -11.37 -11.39 7.16
N ASN A 161 -11.03 -10.46 8.05
CA ASN A 161 -11.96 -9.68 8.86
C ASN A 161 -13.07 -9.00 8.02
N HIS A 162 -12.79 -8.66 6.76
CA HIS A 162 -13.72 -7.97 5.85
C HIS A 162 -14.58 -8.92 5.00
N PHE A 163 -14.33 -10.23 5.04
CA PHE A 163 -15.03 -11.18 4.16
C PHE A 163 -16.52 -11.34 4.47
N ASN A 164 -16.92 -11.11 5.71
CA ASN A 164 -18.31 -11.20 6.15
C ASN A 164 -18.98 -9.83 6.31
N ASP A 165 -18.28 -8.74 5.96
CA ASP A 165 -18.87 -7.41 6.04
C ASP A 165 -19.85 -7.20 4.88
N ASN A 166 -21.13 -7.11 5.23
CA ASN A 166 -22.22 -6.89 4.27
C ASN A 166 -22.42 -5.40 3.94
N HIS A 167 -21.72 -4.50 4.63
CA HIS A 167 -21.73 -3.06 4.35
C HIS A 167 -20.75 -2.69 3.22
N LEU A 168 -19.75 -3.51 2.94
CA LEU A 168 -18.83 -3.28 1.83
C LEU A 168 -19.54 -3.48 0.48
N SER A 169 -19.49 -2.45 -0.36
CA SER A 169 -20.03 -2.48 -1.71
C SER A 169 -19.20 -3.42 -2.60
N ARG A 170 -19.72 -4.60 -2.88
CA ARG A 170 -19.19 -5.50 -3.93
C ARG A 170 -19.89 -5.17 -5.24
N LEU A 171 -19.12 -4.95 -6.31
CA LEU A 171 -19.66 -4.42 -7.58
C LEU A 171 -20.61 -5.40 -8.29
N ASP A 172 -20.50 -6.69 -7.99
CA ASP A 172 -21.43 -7.73 -8.43
C ASP A 172 -21.88 -8.58 -7.23
N ASP A 173 -23.19 -8.85 -7.14
CA ASP A 173 -23.81 -9.72 -6.13
C ASP A 173 -23.78 -11.22 -6.53
N ILE A 174 -23.08 -11.54 -7.63
CA ILE A 174 -22.99 -12.90 -8.17
C ILE A 174 -21.97 -13.68 -7.33
N ASP A 175 -22.47 -14.58 -6.48
CA ASP A 175 -21.68 -15.36 -5.53
C ASP A 175 -20.79 -14.48 -4.65
N ARG A 176 -21.28 -14.13 -3.44
CA ARG A 176 -20.50 -13.42 -2.40
C ARG A 176 -19.35 -14.30 -1.91
N ASP A 177 -18.33 -14.43 -2.74
CA ASP A 177 -17.09 -15.10 -2.40
C ASP A 177 -16.49 -14.38 -1.19
N LYS A 178 -16.36 -15.13 -0.10
CA LYS A 178 -15.84 -14.66 1.17
C LYS A 178 -14.32 -14.70 1.14
N SER A 179 -13.77 -14.00 0.16
CA SER A 179 -12.35 -13.87 -0.11
C SER A 179 -12.07 -12.54 -0.82
N ALA A 180 -10.80 -12.22 -1.04
CA ALA A 180 -10.37 -11.12 -1.87
C ALA A 180 -10.87 -11.23 -3.33
N LEU A 181 -11.15 -12.45 -3.83
CA LEU A 181 -11.73 -12.65 -5.17
C LEU A 181 -13.15 -12.07 -5.29
N GLY A 182 -13.87 -11.94 -4.18
CA GLY A 182 -15.20 -11.33 -4.16
C GLY A 182 -15.21 -9.81 -4.42
N PHE A 183 -14.05 -9.21 -4.71
CA PHE A 183 -13.92 -7.81 -5.18
C PHE A 183 -13.58 -7.73 -6.68
N HIS A 184 -13.48 -8.87 -7.36
CA HIS A 184 -13.26 -8.95 -8.79
C HIS A 184 -14.56 -8.70 -9.57
N VAL A 185 -14.43 -8.10 -10.74
CA VAL A 185 -15.57 -7.72 -11.61
C VAL A 185 -15.71 -8.62 -12.84
N SER A 186 -14.67 -9.35 -13.23
CA SER A 186 -14.68 -10.09 -14.51
C SER A 186 -13.88 -11.39 -14.39
N ASN A 187 -13.38 -11.93 -15.48
CA ASN A 187 -12.35 -12.96 -15.47
C ASN A 187 -10.95 -12.32 -15.59
N THR A 188 -9.96 -12.94 -14.97
CA THR A 188 -8.57 -12.47 -15.06
C THR A 188 -7.95 -12.96 -16.35
N SER A 189 -7.14 -12.13 -17.02
CA SER A 189 -6.45 -12.52 -18.25
C SER A 189 -5.49 -13.69 -17.99
N ILE A 190 -5.76 -14.84 -18.62
CA ILE A 190 -4.91 -16.04 -18.49
C ILE A 190 -3.45 -15.78 -18.88
N HIS A 191 -3.20 -14.88 -19.85
CA HIS A 191 -1.85 -14.51 -20.27
C HIS A 191 -1.11 -13.74 -19.18
N GLN A 192 -1.80 -12.84 -18.46
CA GLN A 192 -1.23 -12.13 -17.33
C GLN A 192 -0.98 -13.09 -16.16
N CYS A 193 -1.93 -13.98 -15.87
CA CYS A 193 -1.75 -15.02 -14.85
C CYS A 193 -0.52 -15.89 -15.14
N ALA A 194 -0.31 -16.30 -16.39
CA ALA A 194 0.85 -17.10 -16.78
C ALA A 194 2.19 -16.35 -16.57
N ALA A 195 2.25 -15.07 -16.94
CA ALA A 195 3.44 -14.25 -16.73
C ALA A 195 3.73 -14.01 -15.22
N VAL A 196 2.68 -13.76 -14.44
CA VAL A 196 2.76 -13.63 -12.98
C VAL A 196 3.26 -14.93 -12.36
N ALA A 197 2.67 -16.08 -12.73
CA ALA A 197 3.06 -17.39 -12.21
C ALA A 197 4.53 -17.70 -12.47
N ALA A 198 5.01 -17.51 -13.70
CA ALA A 198 6.41 -17.74 -14.04
C ALA A 198 7.38 -16.87 -13.24
N SER A 199 7.00 -15.61 -12.95
CA SER A 199 7.81 -14.75 -12.08
C SER A 199 7.78 -15.23 -10.63
N LEU A 200 6.61 -15.63 -10.12
CA LEU A 200 6.46 -16.06 -8.73
C LEU A 200 7.25 -17.33 -8.42
N GLU A 201 7.41 -18.23 -9.40
CA GLU A 201 8.27 -19.42 -9.24
C GLU A 201 9.72 -19.03 -8.88
N ILE A 202 10.26 -17.98 -9.50
CA ILE A 202 11.62 -17.47 -9.20
C ILE A 202 11.68 -16.87 -7.79
N PHE A 203 10.66 -16.11 -7.40
CA PHE A 203 10.59 -15.54 -6.06
C PHE A 203 10.42 -16.61 -4.98
N ASP A 204 9.68 -17.68 -5.26
CA ASP A 204 9.42 -18.79 -4.34
C ASP A 204 10.68 -19.62 -4.07
N GLU A 205 11.53 -19.80 -5.09
CA GLU A 205 12.83 -20.49 -4.95
C GLU A 205 13.79 -19.75 -3.99
N LEU A 206 13.78 -18.41 -4.00
CA LEU A 206 14.68 -17.59 -3.18
C LEU A 206 14.07 -17.19 -1.83
N GLY A 207 12.78 -16.85 -1.80
CA GLY A 207 12.12 -16.23 -0.67
C GLY A 207 12.51 -14.76 -0.47
N ILE A 208 11.61 -13.98 0.14
CA ILE A 208 11.77 -12.53 0.31
C ILE A 208 12.96 -12.15 1.21
N GLU A 209 13.27 -12.97 2.21
CA GLU A 209 14.36 -12.70 3.16
C GLU A 209 15.73 -12.68 2.48
N GLN A 210 16.02 -13.65 1.62
CA GLN A 210 17.29 -13.70 0.87
C GLN A 210 17.40 -12.54 -0.13
N ILE A 211 16.29 -12.18 -0.77
CA ILE A 211 16.20 -11.03 -1.67
C ILE A 211 16.50 -9.74 -0.88
N ARG A 212 15.89 -9.58 0.30
CA ARG A 212 16.08 -8.40 1.16
C ARG A 212 17.51 -8.30 1.68
N GLU A 213 18.10 -9.41 2.14
CA GLU A 213 19.49 -9.44 2.60
C GLU A 213 20.45 -8.95 1.50
N LYS A 214 20.31 -9.49 0.28
CA LYS A 214 21.12 -9.08 -0.86
C LYS A 214 20.86 -7.63 -1.26
N SER A 215 19.60 -7.20 -1.27
CA SER A 215 19.22 -5.81 -1.57
C SER A 215 19.88 -4.83 -0.60
N ASN A 216 19.84 -5.13 0.70
CA ASN A 216 20.49 -4.34 1.74
C ASN A 216 22.01 -4.29 1.53
N ALA A 217 22.67 -5.42 1.27
CA ALA A 217 24.11 -5.46 1.05
C ALA A 217 24.55 -4.64 -0.17
N LEU A 218 23.85 -4.77 -1.31
CA LEU A 218 24.14 -4.00 -2.52
C LEU A 218 23.88 -2.51 -2.32
N THR A 219 22.80 -2.17 -1.62
CA THR A 219 22.43 -0.78 -1.32
C THR A 219 23.45 -0.11 -0.39
N GLN A 220 23.89 -0.81 0.65
CA GLN A 220 24.95 -0.33 1.55
C GLN A 220 26.28 -0.17 0.81
N TYR A 221 26.60 -1.11 -0.09
CA TYR A 221 27.80 -1.00 -0.90
C TYR A 221 27.75 0.18 -1.87
N LEU A 222 26.60 0.42 -2.51
CA LEU A 222 26.38 1.61 -3.32
C LEU A 222 26.53 2.88 -2.49
N GLN A 223 25.91 2.94 -1.31
CA GLN A 223 26.03 4.07 -0.39
C GLN A 223 27.50 4.33 -0.01
N TYR A 224 28.26 3.27 0.30
CA TYR A 224 29.68 3.35 0.58
C TYR A 224 30.44 3.98 -0.60
N LEU A 225 30.27 3.48 -1.82
CA LEU A 225 30.95 4.01 -3.02
C LEU A 225 30.56 5.47 -3.29
N LEU A 226 29.29 5.84 -3.14
CA LEU A 226 28.84 7.22 -3.29
C LEU A 226 29.49 8.15 -2.25
N GLN A 227 29.79 7.65 -1.05
CA GLN A 227 30.42 8.44 0.02
C GLN A 227 31.94 8.53 -0.10
N THR A 228 32.61 7.48 -0.61
CA THR A 228 34.08 7.42 -0.69
C THR A 228 34.63 7.87 -2.02
N GLU A 229 33.99 7.54 -3.13
CA GLU A 229 34.52 7.77 -4.48
C GLU A 229 34.04 9.10 -5.09
N LEU A 230 32.87 9.61 -4.71
CA LEU A 230 32.41 10.92 -5.16
C LEU A 230 33.03 12.03 -4.30
N THR A 231 33.90 12.84 -4.90
CA THR A 231 34.56 13.99 -4.25
C THR A 231 34.06 15.30 -4.85
N GLY A 232 33.59 16.25 -4.01
CA GLY A 232 33.15 17.58 -4.44
C GLY A 232 31.94 18.13 -3.69
N LYS A 233 31.38 19.25 -4.15
CA LYS A 233 30.11 19.85 -3.66
C LYS A 233 28.87 18.95 -3.91
N GLU A 234 29.06 17.82 -4.57
CA GLU A 234 28.05 16.81 -4.91
C GLU A 234 27.97 15.68 -3.86
N LYS A 235 28.28 15.95 -2.59
CA LYS A 235 27.77 15.12 -1.48
C LYS A 235 26.26 15.31 -1.38
N LEU A 236 25.54 14.80 -2.37
CA LEU A 236 24.11 14.56 -2.29
C LEU A 236 23.90 13.64 -1.09
N PHE A 237 23.19 14.15 -0.09
CA PHE A 237 22.75 13.35 1.04
C PHE A 237 21.74 12.33 0.52
N PHE A 238 22.23 11.22 -0.02
CA PHE A 238 21.41 10.05 -0.30
C PHE A 238 21.16 9.35 1.03
N ILE A 239 20.00 9.59 1.62
CA ILE A 239 19.50 8.72 2.67
C ILE A 239 18.84 7.55 1.97
N ILE A 240 19.63 6.54 1.63
CA ILE A 240 19.05 5.26 1.23
C ILE A 240 18.74 4.54 2.54
N TYR A 241 17.46 4.52 2.92
CA TYR A 241 17.01 3.91 4.17
C TYR A 241 17.08 2.39 4.05
N SER A 242 18.25 1.79 4.24
CA SER A 242 18.31 0.39 4.64
C SER A 242 18.01 0.31 6.13
N LYS A 243 16.78 -0.04 6.50
CA LYS A 243 16.54 -0.73 7.77
C LYS A 243 16.17 -2.17 7.45
#